data_AF-A0A5C6ZP34-F1
#
_entry.id   AF-A0A5C6ZP34-F1
#
_cell.length_a   1.000
_cell.length_b   1.000
_cell.length_c   1.000
_cell.angle_alpha   90.00
_cell.angle_beta   90.00
_cell.angle_gamma   90.00
#
_symmetry.space_group_name_H-M   'P 1'
#
loop_
_entity.id
_entity.type
_entity.pdbx_description
1 polymer ?
#
loop_
_entity_poly.entity_id
_entity_poly.type
_entity_poly.pdbx_seq_one_letter_code
_entity_poly.pdbx_strand_id
1 'polypeptide(L)' 'MLKSQKKHKLWFHVDAAYVGFFKLVSEMSSKFEGIEKADSITLDPHKTFFLPFGTGTILI' A
#
# COMPACT_ATOMS: atom_id res chain seq x y z
N MET A 1 11.94 8.85 -5.35
CA MET A 1 11.72 7.42 -5.66
C MET A 1 10.95 7.21 -6.96
N LEU A 2 9.69 7.66 -7.04
CA LEU A 2 8.80 7.52 -8.22
C LEU A 2 9.40 7.96 -9.58
N LYS A 3 10.10 9.09 -9.62
CA LYS A 3 10.70 9.60 -10.87
C LYS A 3 11.81 8.70 -11.41
N SER A 4 12.58 8.06 -10.53
CA SER A 4 13.68 7.17 -10.92
C SER A 4 13.13 5.86 -11.49
N GLN A 5 12.15 5.26 -10.82
CA GLN A 5 11.57 4.00 -11.31
C GLN A 5 10.92 4.12 -12.68
N LYS A 6 10.14 5.19 -12.94
CA LYS A 6 9.58 5.42 -14.28
C LYS A 6 10.65 5.58 -15.37
N LYS A 7 11.74 6.30 -15.06
CA LYS A 7 12.87 6.47 -15.98
C LYS A 7 13.56 5.15 -16.32
N HIS A 8 13.68 4.27 -15.32
CA HIS A 8 14.37 3.00 -15.44
C HIS A 8 13.44 1.80 -15.68
N LYS A 9 12.13 2.03 -15.91
CA LYS A 9 11.10 1.00 -16.07
C LYS A 9 11.14 -0.07 -14.96
N LEU A 10 11.33 0.38 -13.72
CA LEU A 10 11.37 -0.49 -12.56
C LEU A 10 9.96 -0.64 -11.96
N TRP A 11 9.67 -1.83 -11.45
CA TRP A 11 8.45 -2.12 -10.71
C TRP A 11 8.41 -1.34 -9.39
N PHE A 12 7.31 -0.64 -9.14
CA PHE A 12 7.05 0.10 -7.91
C PHE A 12 6.14 -0.67 -6.96
N HIS A 13 6.72 -1.38 -6.00
CA HIS A 13 5.96 -1.98 -4.91
C HIS A 13 5.88 -1.04 -3.71
N VAL A 14 4.69 -0.91 -3.12
CA VAL A 14 4.49 -0.23 -1.84
C VAL A 14 4.16 -1.28 -0.77
N ASP A 15 5.02 -1.40 0.22
CA ASP A 15 4.69 -2.13 1.44
C ASP A 15 3.83 -1.25 2.35
N ALA A 16 2.53 -1.52 2.36
CA ALA A 16 1.56 -0.88 3.23
C ALA A 16 0.91 -1.89 4.19
N ALA A 17 1.61 -2.98 4.53
CA ALA A 17 1.06 -4.10 5.28
C ALA A 17 0.29 -3.67 6.54
N TYR A 18 0.87 -2.76 7.33
CA TYR A 18 0.28 -2.29 8.58
C TYR A 18 -0.61 -1.05 8.42
N VAL A 19 -0.28 -0.14 7.50
CA VAL A 19 -0.90 1.19 7.44
C VAL A 19 -1.84 1.39 6.25
N GLY A 20 -1.87 0.49 5.27
CA GLY A 20 -2.58 0.70 4.02
C GLY A 20 -4.09 0.88 4.18
N PHE A 21 -4.70 0.21 5.15
CA PHE A 21 -6.12 0.36 5.44
C PHE A 21 -6.50 1.72 6.06
N PHE A 22 -5.53 2.49 6.58
CA PHE A 22 -5.82 3.87 7.04
C PHE A 22 -6.18 4.81 5.88
N LYS A 23 -5.99 4.40 4.62
CA LYS A 23 -6.54 5.10 3.46
C LYS A 23 -8.06 5.26 3.53
N LEU A 24 -8.76 4.36 4.23
CA LEU A 24 -10.21 4.40 4.42
C LEU A 24 -10.65 5.43 5.47
N VAL A 25 -9.72 5.97 6.26
CA VAL A 25 -9.98 7.07 7.20
C VAL A 25 -9.84 8.39 6.45
N SER A 26 -10.93 9.15 6.36
CA SER A 26 -11.02 10.40 5.57
C SER A 26 -9.90 11.38 5.86
N GLU A 27 -9.57 11.57 7.13
CA GLU A 27 -8.59 12.50 7.66
C GLU A 27 -7.14 12.11 7.31
N MET A 28 -6.93 10.82 7.01
CA MET A 28 -5.62 10.26 6.68
C MET A 28 -5.43 10.07 5.18
N SER A 29 -6.49 10.21 4.38
CA SER A 29 -6.51 9.90 2.95
C SER A 29 -5.42 10.64 2.14
N SER A 30 -5.08 11.88 2.51
CA SER A 30 -4.03 12.69 1.87
C SER A 30 -2.61 12.16 2.13
N LYS A 31 -2.39 11.41 3.23
CA LYS A 31 -1.09 10.78 3.52
C LYS A 31 -0.70 9.69 2.53
N PHE A 32 -1.66 9.24 1.72
CA PHE A 32 -1.48 8.18 0.72
C PHE A 32 -1.41 8.73 -0.71
N GLU A 33 -1.29 10.04 -0.90
CA GLU A 33 -1.08 10.62 -2.23
C GLU A 33 0.16 10.01 -2.90
N GLY A 34 0.01 9.53 -4.14
CA GLY A 34 1.07 8.85 -4.88
C GLY A 34 1.05 7.33 -4.78
N ILE A 35 0.25 6.74 -3.87
CA ILE A 35 0.12 5.28 -3.77
C ILE A 35 -0.52 4.67 -5.02
N GLU A 36 -1.34 5.44 -5.74
CA GLU A 36 -1.97 5.06 -7.01
C GLU A 36 -0.96 4.83 -8.14
N LYS A 37 0.30 5.24 -7.94
CA LYS A 37 1.39 5.02 -8.90
C LYS A 37 2.09 3.68 -8.68
N ALA A 38 1.76 2.94 -7.62
CA ALA A 38 2.32 1.63 -7.32
C ALA A 38 1.78 0.59 -8.30
N ASP A 39 2.67 -0.30 -8.74
CA ASP A 39 2.31 -1.48 -9.54
C ASP A 39 1.81 -2.62 -8.64
N SER A 40 2.10 -2.56 -7.34
CA SER A 40 1.51 -3.47 -6.36
C SER A 40 1.59 -2.92 -4.95
N ILE A 41 0.69 -3.38 -4.08
CA ILE A 41 0.59 -2.95 -2.69
C ILE A 41 0.39 -4.18 -1.80
N THR A 42 1.22 -4.33 -0.76
CA THR A 42 0.98 -5.33 0.29
C THR A 42 0.05 -4.75 1.36
N LEU A 43 -0.94 -5.52 1.80
CA LEU A 43 -1.90 -5.19 2.85
C LEU A 43 -2.07 -6.41 3.76
N ASP A 44 -1.97 -6.21 5.08
CA ASP A 44 -2.21 -7.29 6.04
C ASP A 44 -3.45 -6.95 6.87
N PRO A 45 -4.65 -7.41 6.47
CA PRO A 45 -5.86 -7.24 7.27
C PRO A 45 -5.70 -7.71 8.73
N HIS A 46 -4.86 -8.71 8.98
CA HIS A 46 -4.60 -9.19 10.33
C HIS A 46 -3.83 -8.20 11.22
N LYS A 47 -3.25 -7.13 10.64
CA LYS A 47 -2.56 -6.07 11.39
C LYS A 47 -3.50 -4.92 11.77
N THR A 48 -4.44 -4.56 10.89
CA THR A 48 -5.23 -3.31 11.04
C THR A 48 -6.74 -3.54 11.16
N PHE A 49 -7.24 -4.70 10.74
CA PHE A 49 -8.67 -5.04 10.66
C PHE A 49 -9.08 -6.20 11.58
N PHE A 50 -8.19 -6.60 12.49
CA PHE A 50 -8.47 -7.66 13.47
C PHE A 50 -8.90 -9.00 12.83
N LEU A 51 -8.45 -9.26 11.60
CA LEU A 51 -8.62 -10.58 10.97
C LEU A 51 -7.62 -11.59 11.57
N PRO A 52 -7.89 -12.91 11.42
CA PRO A 52 -7.00 -13.95 11.94
C PRO A 52 -5.55 -13.80 11.45
N PHE A 53 -4.59 -14.06 12.34
CA PHE A 53 -3.16 -14.00 12.02
C PHE A 53 -2.83 -14.81 10.77
N GLY A 54 -1.95 -14.27 9.92
CA GLY A 54 -1.60 -14.86 8.63
C GLY A 54 -2.50 -14.45 7.47
N THR A 55 -3.59 -13.69 7.71
CA THR A 55 -4.41 -13.11 6.63
C THR A 55 -3.69 -11.93 5.99
N GLY A 56 -2.94 -12.18 4.92
CA GLY A 56 -2.29 -11.18 4.09
C GLY A 56 -2.96 -11.03 2.72
N THR A 57 -2.72 -9.92 2.03
CA THR A 57 -3.25 -9.64 0.70
C THR A 57 -2.25 -8.83 -0.10
N ILE A 58 -2.17 -9.09 -1.40
CA ILE A 58 -1.46 -8.26 -2.36
C ILE A 58 -2.46 -7.72 -3.38
N LEU A 59 -2.38 -6.42 -3.65
CA LEU A 59 -3.07 -5.77 -4.76
C LEU A 59 -2.06 -5.58 -5.90
N ILE A 60 -2.46 -5.92 -7.12
CA ILE A 60 -1.69 -5.79 -8.36
C ILE A 60 -2.61 -5.15 -9.41
#